data_AF-F5RJL9-F1
#
_entry.id   AF-F5RJL9-F1
#
_cell.length_a   1.000
_cell.length_b   1.000
_cell.length_c   1.000
_cell.angle_alpha   90.00
_cell.angle_beta   90.00
_cell.angle_gamma   90.00
#
_symmetry.space_group_name_H-M   'P 1'
#
loop_
_entity.id
_entity.type
_entity.pdbx_description
1 polymer ?
#
loop_
_entity_poly.entity_id
_entity_poly.type
_entity_poly.pdbx_seq_one_letter_code
_entity_poly.pdbx_strand_id
1 'polypeptide(L)'
;MGVDWAKLFRRSKPASYEPYAEQQVYPIGAMMRHMAQIVPVDYGWYAFSRELLRDKFTDDEKRVLMEWAYRCGAEEADLLRAACEAEDTALTPVRAAQHLGVEIRSEDASPGGGQILFATLTEPDLITVYRDAVRRGEALLTDTDVAASLPRLDITRILLWHELFHVVEMQKKATIFTQTEKIALWRGPIPNRSTIRCLGEIAAMQFAAAMEGLTYSPYCLDVLLVYGYDMRAASALFDEIREVLSHAEGMTEEDAIC
;
A
#
# COMPACT_ATOMS: atom_id res chain seq x y z
N MET A 1 -0.68 23.47 2.92
CA MET A 1 0.75 23.07 2.83
C MET A 1 0.74 21.65 2.31
N GLY A 2 0.88 21.50 0.98
CA GLY A 2 0.77 20.22 0.29
C GLY A 2 1.81 19.23 0.81
N VAL A 3 1.36 18.02 1.11
CA VAL A 3 2.19 16.95 1.64
C VAL A 3 3.06 16.43 0.49
N ASP A 4 4.37 16.45 0.72
CA ASP A 4 5.39 15.93 -0.18
C ASP A 4 5.44 14.40 -0.03
N TRP A 5 4.73 13.69 -0.92
CA TRP A 5 4.70 12.22 -1.03
C TRP A 5 6.11 11.60 -1.11
N ALA A 6 7.12 12.35 -1.57
CA ALA A 6 8.52 11.92 -1.66
C ALA A 6 9.18 11.59 -0.32
N LYS A 7 8.54 11.92 0.82
CA LYS A 7 9.09 11.67 2.16
C LYS A 7 8.76 10.29 2.75
N LEU A 8 7.74 9.58 2.25
CA LEU A 8 7.40 8.23 2.72
C LEU A 8 8.32 7.16 2.14
N PHE A 9 8.65 7.26 0.85
CA PHE A 9 9.60 6.39 0.16
C PHE A 9 11.06 6.84 0.31
N ARG A 10 11.37 7.54 1.40
CA ARG A 10 12.70 8.10 1.64
C ARG A 10 13.69 7.00 2.02
N ARG A 11 14.25 6.32 1.02
CA ARG A 11 15.70 6.06 1.04
C ARG A 11 16.42 7.27 0.45
N SER A 12 17.34 7.81 1.24
CA SER A 12 18.15 8.98 0.96
C SER A 12 19.13 8.74 -0.21
N LYS A 13 19.04 9.60 -1.24
CA LYS A 13 19.89 9.71 -2.45
C LYS A 13 19.89 8.46 -3.36
N PRO A 14 19.97 8.62 -4.70
CA PRO A 14 20.48 7.56 -5.54
C PRO A 14 21.97 7.42 -5.16
N ALA A 15 22.28 6.45 -4.29
CA ALA A 15 23.59 5.84 -4.32
C ALA A 15 23.84 5.38 -5.77
N SER A 16 25.07 5.48 -6.24
CA SER A 16 25.51 4.89 -7.50
C SER A 16 24.82 3.55 -7.74
N TYR A 17 24.29 3.36 -8.95
CA TYR A 17 23.52 2.20 -9.42
C TYR A 17 24.30 0.89 -9.19
N GLU A 18 24.25 0.35 -7.97
CA GLU A 18 24.98 -0.86 -7.56
C GLU A 18 24.59 -1.52 -6.20
N PRO A 19 23.55 -1.11 -5.42
CA PRO A 19 23.34 -1.70 -4.08
C PRO A 19 22.84 -3.16 -4.10
N TYR A 20 22.45 -3.69 -5.26
CA TYR A 20 21.90 -5.04 -5.39
C TYR A 20 22.67 -5.92 -6.39
N ALA A 21 23.87 -5.52 -6.85
CA ALA A 21 24.61 -6.26 -7.86
C ALA A 21 24.84 -7.74 -7.48
N GLU A 22 25.00 -8.01 -6.18
CA GLU A 22 25.20 -9.34 -5.61
C GLU A 22 23.89 -10.01 -5.13
N GLN A 23 22.76 -9.31 -5.15
CA GLN A 23 21.48 -9.82 -4.64
C GLN A 23 21.02 -11.04 -5.44
N GLN A 24 20.66 -12.12 -4.74
CA GLN A 24 20.05 -13.29 -5.38
C GLN A 24 18.73 -12.88 -6.05
N VAL A 25 18.55 -13.30 -7.31
CA VAL A 25 17.30 -13.08 -8.04
C VAL A 25 16.41 -14.32 -7.89
N TYR A 26 15.20 -14.12 -7.38
CA TYR A 26 14.20 -15.18 -7.31
C TYR A 26 13.28 -15.17 -8.54
N PRO A 27 12.74 -16.33 -8.95
CA PRO A 27 11.68 -16.40 -9.95
C PRO A 27 10.42 -15.67 -9.44
N ILE A 28 9.84 -14.79 -10.26
CA ILE A 28 8.67 -13.99 -9.87
C ILE A 28 7.48 -14.86 -9.42
N GLY A 29 7.22 -15.98 -10.11
CA GLY A 29 6.17 -16.92 -9.73
C GLY A 29 6.34 -17.49 -8.32
N ALA A 30 7.57 -17.78 -7.90
CA ALA A 30 7.85 -18.25 -6.54
C ALA A 30 7.62 -17.14 -5.49
N MET A 31 8.02 -15.91 -5.81
CA MET A 31 7.79 -14.75 -4.95
C MET A 31 6.29 -14.49 -4.78
N MET A 32 5.53 -14.46 -5.88
CA MET A 32 4.08 -14.18 -5.85
C MET A 32 3.29 -15.28 -5.15
N ARG A 33 3.66 -16.57 -5.32
CA ARG A 33 3.06 -17.66 -4.54
C ARG A 33 3.22 -17.45 -3.04
N HIS A 34 4.41 -17.06 -2.60
CA HIS A 34 4.66 -16.81 -1.18
C HIS A 34 3.90 -15.57 -0.70
N MET A 35 3.94 -14.48 -1.46
CA MET A 35 3.27 -13.23 -1.09
C MET A 35 1.75 -13.38 -1.00
N ALA A 36 1.14 -14.15 -1.90
CA ALA A 36 -0.30 -14.40 -1.88
C ALA A 36 -0.77 -15.23 -0.67
N GLN A 37 0.13 -15.92 0.03
CA GLN A 37 -0.17 -16.74 1.21
C GLN A 37 -0.04 -15.98 2.53
N ILE A 38 0.61 -14.81 2.52
CA ILE A 38 0.73 -13.96 3.72
C ILE A 38 -0.66 -13.46 4.10
N VAL A 39 -1.00 -13.57 5.39
CA VAL A 39 -2.28 -13.07 5.90
C VAL A 39 -2.36 -11.56 5.64
N PRO A 40 -3.43 -11.04 5.01
CA PRO A 40 -3.43 -9.67 4.51
C PRO A 40 -3.10 -8.57 5.53
N VAL A 41 -3.55 -8.71 6.78
CA VAL A 41 -3.28 -7.74 7.85
C VAL A 41 -1.80 -7.71 8.25
N ASP A 42 -1.06 -8.81 8.09
CA ASP A 42 0.35 -8.91 8.52
C ASP A 42 1.29 -8.07 7.65
N TYR A 43 0.88 -7.70 6.43
CA TYR A 43 1.60 -6.69 5.65
C TYR A 43 1.71 -5.34 6.37
N GLY A 44 0.88 -5.09 7.38
CA GLY A 44 1.03 -3.93 8.25
C GLY A 44 2.38 -3.89 8.98
N TRP A 45 3.03 -5.03 9.25
CA TRP A 45 4.41 -5.05 9.79
C TRP A 45 5.40 -4.44 8.81
N TYR A 46 5.29 -4.80 7.53
CA TYR A 46 6.08 -4.19 6.47
C TYR A 46 5.78 -2.68 6.37
N ALA A 47 4.51 -2.27 6.40
CA ALA A 47 4.14 -0.85 6.41
C ALA A 47 4.74 -0.09 7.61
N PHE A 48 4.71 -0.68 8.81
CA PHE A 48 5.35 -0.11 10.00
C PHE A 48 6.87 -0.07 9.90
N SER A 49 7.52 -1.01 9.23
CA SER A 49 8.98 -0.95 9.00
C SER A 49 9.40 0.32 8.24
N ARG A 50 8.49 0.86 7.41
CA ARG A 50 8.65 2.11 6.64
C ARG A 50 8.20 3.36 7.39
N GLU A 51 7.53 3.23 8.54
CA GLU A 51 7.07 4.36 9.34
C GLU A 51 8.25 5.05 10.04
N LEU A 52 8.29 6.39 9.98
CA LEU A 52 9.34 7.21 10.58
C LEU A 52 9.31 7.14 12.11
N LEU A 53 8.11 6.98 12.67
CA LEU A 53 7.87 6.90 14.11
C LEU A 53 7.76 5.46 14.63
N ARG A 54 8.14 4.46 13.83
CA ARG A 54 7.96 3.03 14.16
C ARG A 54 8.53 2.61 15.52
N ASP A 55 9.65 3.19 15.93
CA ASP A 55 10.34 2.87 17.19
C ASP A 55 9.61 3.46 18.43
N LYS A 56 8.50 4.17 18.23
CA LYS A 56 7.66 4.72 19.29
C LYS A 56 6.49 3.84 19.67
N PHE A 57 6.26 2.75 18.95
CA PHE A 57 5.17 1.82 19.19
C PHE A 57 5.73 0.49 19.66
N THR A 58 5.10 -0.10 20.69
CA THR A 58 5.31 -1.51 20.99
C THR A 58 4.67 -2.38 19.91
N ASP A 59 5.04 -3.65 19.85
CA ASP A 59 4.49 -4.55 18.83
C ASP A 59 3.01 -4.85 19.08
N ASP A 60 2.55 -4.88 20.33
CA ASP A 60 1.11 -4.94 20.64
C ASP A 60 0.34 -3.70 20.18
N GLU A 61 0.91 -2.51 20.36
CA GLU A 61 0.33 -1.27 19.83
C GLU A 61 0.25 -1.33 18.30
N LYS A 62 1.30 -1.80 17.63
CA LYS A 62 1.29 -1.97 16.16
C LYS A 62 0.20 -2.95 15.73
N ARG A 63 0.06 -4.12 16.37
CA ARG A 63 -1.00 -5.11 16.07
C ARG A 63 -2.39 -4.50 16.14
N VAL A 64 -2.69 -3.77 17.22
CA VAL A 64 -4.00 -3.09 17.39
C VAL A 64 -4.22 -2.04 16.30
N LEU A 65 -3.21 -1.21 16.03
CA LEU A 65 -3.30 -0.17 15.01
C LEU A 65 -3.45 -0.73 13.59
N MET A 66 -2.76 -1.82 13.27
CA MET A 66 -2.87 -2.53 12.00
C MET A 66 -4.29 -3.06 11.80
N GLU A 67 -4.85 -3.74 12.80
CA GLU A 67 -6.22 -4.27 12.75
C GLU A 67 -7.26 -3.15 12.57
N TRP A 68 -7.10 -2.03 13.28
CA TRP A 68 -8.00 -0.89 13.13
C TRP A 68 -7.89 -0.19 11.77
N ALA A 69 -6.67 -0.03 11.25
CA ALA A 69 -6.47 0.50 9.91
C ALA A 69 -7.07 -0.43 8.83
N TYR A 70 -6.89 -1.73 8.97
CA TYR A 70 -7.44 -2.73 8.08
C TYR A 70 -8.98 -2.68 8.07
N ARG A 71 -9.61 -2.66 9.26
CA ARG A 71 -11.07 -2.49 9.38
C ARG A 71 -11.55 -1.17 8.79
N CYS A 72 -10.85 -0.07 9.05
CA CYS A 72 -11.18 1.23 8.48
C CYS A 72 -11.21 1.18 6.94
N GLY A 73 -10.24 0.54 6.29
CA GLY A 73 -10.23 0.36 4.85
C GLY A 73 -11.43 -0.44 4.34
N ALA A 74 -11.79 -1.52 5.02
CA ALA A 74 -12.95 -2.35 4.67
C ALA A 74 -14.29 -1.60 4.84
N GLU A 75 -14.46 -0.92 5.98
CA GLU A 75 -15.66 -0.12 6.28
C GLU A 75 -15.86 1.02 5.26
N GLU A 76 -14.78 1.71 4.90
CA GLU A 76 -14.84 2.78 3.90
C GLU A 76 -15.20 2.27 2.50
N ALA A 77 -14.79 1.04 2.15
CA ALA A 77 -15.19 0.40 0.90
C ALA A 77 -16.71 0.14 0.87
N ASP A 78 -17.27 -0.36 1.97
CA ASP A 78 -18.71 -0.61 2.09
C ASP A 78 -19.52 0.69 2.10
N LEU A 79 -19.04 1.73 2.79
CA LEU A 79 -19.66 3.05 2.78
C LEU A 79 -19.67 3.68 1.38
N LEU A 80 -18.56 3.58 0.64
CA LEU A 80 -18.50 4.13 -0.71
C LEU A 80 -19.43 3.37 -1.67
N ARG A 81 -19.49 2.04 -1.56
CA ARG A 81 -20.45 1.23 -2.32
C ARG A 81 -21.88 1.68 -2.04
N ALA A 82 -22.27 1.75 -0.77
CA ALA A 82 -23.60 2.19 -0.36
C ALA A 82 -23.93 3.61 -0.86
N ALA A 83 -22.96 4.53 -0.83
CA ALA A 83 -23.15 5.89 -1.36
C ALA A 83 -23.35 5.93 -2.89
N CYS A 84 -22.90 4.89 -3.61
CA CYS A 84 -22.97 4.78 -5.06
C CYS A 84 -24.01 3.75 -5.56
N GLU A 85 -24.85 3.18 -4.69
CA GLU A 85 -25.84 2.11 -4.97
C GLU A 85 -26.98 2.50 -5.94
N ALA A 86 -26.88 3.64 -6.64
CA ALA A 86 -27.93 4.16 -7.50
C ALA A 86 -28.16 3.36 -8.80
N GLU A 87 -27.34 2.36 -9.13
CA GLU A 87 -27.44 1.62 -10.40
C GLU A 87 -27.15 0.12 -10.22
N ASP A 88 -27.83 -0.72 -11.01
CA ASP A 88 -27.74 -2.18 -11.08
C ASP A 88 -26.39 -2.70 -11.65
N THR A 89 -25.35 -1.85 -11.65
CA THR A 89 -24.01 -2.15 -12.19
C THR A 89 -22.95 -2.02 -11.11
N ALA A 90 -21.98 -2.95 -11.12
CA ALA A 90 -20.86 -2.95 -10.19
C ALA A 90 -20.12 -1.61 -10.19
N LEU A 91 -19.72 -1.14 -9.02
CA LEU A 91 -19.00 0.12 -8.88
C LEU A 91 -17.61 0.02 -9.53
N THR A 92 -17.27 1.00 -10.36
CA THR A 92 -15.95 1.10 -11.00
C THR A 92 -15.15 2.27 -10.42
N PRO A 93 -13.81 2.25 -10.49
CA PRO A 93 -13.01 3.37 -10.00
C PRO A 93 -13.39 4.71 -10.66
N VAL A 94 -13.74 4.69 -11.95
CA VAL A 94 -14.15 5.89 -12.68
C VAL A 94 -15.47 6.45 -12.13
N ARG A 95 -16.46 5.60 -11.84
CA ARG A 95 -17.73 6.04 -11.24
C ARG A 95 -17.52 6.57 -9.82
N ALA A 96 -16.68 5.90 -9.04
CA ALA A 96 -16.32 6.38 -7.71
C ALA A 96 -15.57 7.73 -7.76
N ALA A 97 -14.63 7.91 -8.69
CA ALA A 97 -13.95 9.19 -8.88
C ALA A 97 -14.92 10.32 -9.24
N GLN A 98 -15.88 10.06 -10.14
CA GLN A 98 -16.94 11.01 -10.46
C GLN A 98 -17.78 11.37 -9.24
N HIS A 99 -18.18 10.38 -8.43
CA HIS A 99 -18.93 10.60 -7.20
C HIS A 99 -18.14 11.43 -6.19
N LEU A 100 -16.83 11.18 -6.06
CA LEU A 100 -15.93 11.89 -5.15
C LEU A 100 -15.45 13.24 -5.69
N GLY A 101 -15.79 13.59 -6.93
CA GLY A 101 -15.38 14.85 -7.57
C GLY A 101 -13.90 14.91 -7.95
N VAL A 102 -13.32 13.79 -8.37
CA VAL A 102 -11.89 13.65 -8.70
C VAL A 102 -11.71 13.27 -10.17
N GLU A 103 -10.71 13.87 -10.81
CA GLU A 103 -10.28 13.54 -12.17
C GLU A 103 -9.27 12.39 -12.16
N ILE A 104 -9.40 11.45 -13.11
CA ILE A 104 -8.40 10.42 -13.36
C ILE A 104 -7.68 10.74 -14.67
N ARG A 105 -6.35 10.79 -14.62
CA ARG A 105 -5.47 10.88 -15.80
C ARG A 105 -4.53 9.71 -15.88
N SER A 106 -3.96 9.55 -17.06
CA SER A 106 -2.90 8.57 -17.30
C SER A 106 -1.74 9.22 -18.02
N GLU A 107 -0.54 9.06 -17.48
CA GLU A 107 0.71 9.52 -18.05
C GLU A 107 1.59 8.34 -18.47
N ASP A 108 2.50 8.55 -19.41
CA ASP A 108 3.34 7.44 -19.90
C ASP A 108 4.40 7.01 -18.91
N ALA A 109 5.04 7.96 -18.22
CA ALA A 109 6.12 7.69 -17.29
C ALA A 109 5.98 8.56 -16.03
N SER A 110 6.39 8.00 -14.89
CA SER A 110 6.54 8.73 -13.63
C SER A 110 7.54 9.89 -13.80
N PRO A 111 7.34 11.02 -13.08
CA PRO A 111 8.35 12.07 -13.00
C PRO A 111 9.73 11.49 -12.68
N GLY A 112 10.75 11.90 -13.44
CA GLY A 112 12.12 11.45 -13.24
C GLY A 112 12.67 11.88 -11.88
N GLY A 113 13.32 10.96 -11.15
CA GLY A 113 13.88 11.24 -9.82
C GLY A 113 14.48 10.04 -9.09
N GLY A 114 14.62 8.88 -9.73
CA GLY A 114 15.13 7.65 -9.11
C GLY A 114 14.10 6.90 -8.25
N GLN A 115 12.84 7.35 -8.20
CA GLN A 115 11.71 6.66 -7.56
C GLN A 115 10.71 6.23 -8.65
N ILE A 116 10.19 5.01 -8.56
CA ILE A 116 9.15 4.51 -9.45
C ILE A 116 7.82 4.74 -8.75
N LEU A 117 7.00 5.64 -9.28
CA LEU A 117 5.61 5.83 -8.85
C LEU A 117 4.68 5.05 -9.78
N PHE A 118 3.63 4.47 -9.21
CA PHE A 118 2.67 3.65 -9.95
C PHE A 118 1.37 4.42 -10.22
N ALA A 119 0.89 5.11 -9.20
CA ALA A 119 -0.10 6.15 -9.27
C ALA A 119 0.22 7.25 -8.25
N THR A 120 -0.47 8.38 -8.35
CA THR A 120 -0.39 9.46 -7.38
C THR A 120 -1.70 10.22 -7.29
N LEU A 121 -2.13 10.57 -6.08
CA LEU A 121 -3.07 11.65 -5.80
C LEU A 121 -2.35 12.99 -5.68
N THR A 122 -2.54 13.86 -6.67
CA THR A 122 -2.24 15.29 -6.55
C THR A 122 -3.46 15.97 -5.92
N GLU A 123 -3.33 16.33 -4.64
CA GLU A 123 -4.38 17.02 -3.92
C GLU A 123 -4.76 18.35 -4.62
N PRO A 124 -6.06 18.69 -4.68
CA PRO A 124 -7.17 17.97 -4.04
C PRO A 124 -7.88 16.93 -4.91
N ASP A 125 -7.70 16.94 -6.24
CA ASP A 125 -8.71 16.40 -7.16
C ASP A 125 -8.16 15.68 -8.40
N LEU A 126 -6.87 15.29 -8.42
CA LEU A 126 -6.28 14.61 -9.57
C LEU A 126 -5.55 13.32 -9.18
N ILE A 127 -6.07 12.19 -9.67
CA ILE A 127 -5.36 10.89 -9.65
C ILE A 127 -4.65 10.71 -10.99
N THR A 128 -3.36 10.40 -10.95
CA THR A 128 -2.56 10.07 -12.14
C THR A 128 -2.04 8.65 -12.05
N VAL A 129 -2.29 7.83 -13.08
CA VAL A 129 -1.74 6.47 -13.22
C VAL A 129 -0.63 6.46 -14.26
N TYR A 130 0.52 5.84 -13.94
CA TYR A 130 1.66 5.78 -14.85
C TYR A 130 1.66 4.48 -15.67
N ARG A 131 1.40 4.61 -16.97
CA ARG A 131 1.18 3.47 -17.88
C ARG A 131 2.40 2.56 -18.02
N ASP A 132 3.62 3.08 -17.94
CA ASP A 132 4.82 2.24 -18.05
C ASP A 132 4.88 1.17 -16.96
N ALA A 133 4.57 1.55 -15.71
CA ALA A 133 4.58 0.62 -14.60
C ALA A 133 3.48 -0.44 -14.73
N VAL A 134 2.28 0.00 -15.11
CA VAL A 134 1.14 -0.90 -15.37
C VAL A 134 1.49 -1.90 -16.46
N ARG A 135 1.99 -1.45 -17.62
CA ARG A 135 2.37 -2.35 -18.73
C ARG A 135 3.43 -3.38 -18.32
N ARG A 136 4.44 -2.97 -17.55
CA ARG A 136 5.49 -3.87 -17.06
C ARG A 136 4.93 -4.91 -16.09
N GLY A 137 4.05 -4.51 -15.18
CA GLY A 137 3.36 -5.41 -14.27
C GLY A 137 2.43 -6.39 -15.00
N GLU A 138 1.63 -5.90 -15.94
CA GLU A 138 0.72 -6.72 -16.76
C GLU A 138 1.47 -7.75 -17.59
N ALA A 139 2.66 -7.41 -18.10
CA ALA A 139 3.51 -8.37 -18.81
C ALA A 139 3.90 -9.56 -17.92
N LEU A 140 4.14 -9.33 -16.62
CA LEU A 140 4.45 -10.39 -15.66
C LEU A 140 3.24 -11.28 -15.33
N LEU A 141 2.01 -10.79 -15.51
CA LEU A 141 0.79 -11.59 -15.33
C LEU A 141 0.60 -12.65 -16.42
N THR A 142 1.39 -12.61 -17.50
CA THR A 142 1.39 -13.69 -18.51
C THR A 142 2.08 -14.96 -18.02
N ASP A 143 2.89 -14.87 -16.97
CA ASP A 143 3.47 -16.01 -16.28
C ASP A 143 2.38 -16.81 -15.55
N THR A 144 2.33 -18.13 -15.80
CA THR A 144 1.27 -18.99 -15.28
C THR A 144 1.29 -19.09 -13.75
N ASP A 145 2.48 -19.07 -13.13
CA ASP A 145 2.60 -19.12 -11.68
C ASP A 145 2.13 -17.82 -11.05
N VAL A 146 2.43 -16.68 -11.67
CA VAL A 146 1.96 -15.36 -11.23
C VAL A 146 0.44 -15.27 -11.35
N ALA A 147 -0.13 -15.62 -12.51
CA ALA A 147 -1.57 -15.59 -12.74
C ALA A 147 -2.34 -16.53 -11.80
N ALA A 148 -1.78 -17.69 -11.49
CA ALA A 148 -2.36 -18.63 -10.54
C ALA A 148 -2.31 -18.11 -9.09
N SER A 149 -1.25 -17.39 -8.73
CA SER A 149 -1.07 -16.83 -7.38
C SER A 149 -1.93 -15.60 -7.14
N LEU A 150 -2.13 -14.77 -8.16
CA LEU A 150 -2.85 -13.50 -8.08
C LEU A 150 -4.10 -13.52 -8.99
N PRO A 151 -5.07 -14.41 -8.74
CA PRO A 151 -6.25 -14.51 -9.59
C PRO A 151 -7.05 -13.20 -9.54
N ARG A 152 -7.63 -12.83 -10.68
CA ARG A 152 -8.49 -11.64 -10.86
C ARG A 152 -7.80 -10.30 -10.63
N LEU A 153 -6.47 -10.27 -10.62
CA LEU A 153 -5.73 -9.02 -10.48
C LEU A 153 -5.93 -8.12 -11.71
N ASP A 154 -6.42 -6.91 -11.47
CA ASP A 154 -6.34 -5.78 -12.39
C ASP A 154 -5.49 -4.68 -11.74
N ILE A 155 -4.26 -4.53 -12.21
CA ILE A 155 -3.28 -3.61 -11.63
C ILE A 155 -3.80 -2.17 -11.67
N THR A 156 -4.40 -1.74 -12.79
CA THR A 156 -4.91 -0.38 -12.93
C THR A 156 -6.03 -0.11 -11.93
N ARG A 157 -6.97 -1.04 -11.79
CA ARG A 157 -8.09 -0.87 -10.85
C ARG A 157 -7.61 -0.82 -9.41
N ILE A 158 -6.66 -1.66 -9.03
CA ILE A 158 -6.09 -1.66 -7.68
C ILE A 158 -5.40 -0.33 -7.37
N LEU A 159 -4.56 0.16 -8.28
CA LEU A 159 -3.90 1.46 -8.11
C LEU A 159 -4.93 2.60 -7.99
N LEU A 160 -5.98 2.59 -8.81
CA LEU A 160 -7.03 3.60 -8.72
C LEU A 160 -7.81 3.54 -7.41
N TRP A 161 -8.18 2.35 -6.93
CA TRP A 161 -8.87 2.22 -5.66
C TRP A 161 -8.02 2.65 -4.47
N HIS A 162 -6.73 2.33 -4.50
CA HIS A 162 -5.78 2.79 -3.50
C HIS A 162 -5.78 4.33 -3.42
N GLU A 163 -5.64 5.02 -4.55
CA GLU A 163 -5.65 6.48 -4.56
C GLU A 163 -7.03 7.07 -4.20
N LEU A 164 -8.13 6.42 -4.60
CA LEU A 164 -9.48 6.82 -4.21
C LEU A 164 -9.72 6.71 -2.70
N PHE A 165 -9.09 5.74 -2.03
CA PHE A 165 -9.11 5.72 -0.56
C PHE A 165 -8.47 6.99 0.00
N HIS A 166 -7.32 7.44 -0.52
CA HIS A 166 -6.68 8.67 -0.03
C HIS A 166 -7.52 9.93 -0.31
N VAL A 167 -8.35 9.93 -1.35
CA VAL A 167 -9.37 10.96 -1.55
C VAL A 167 -10.41 10.93 -0.42
N VAL A 168 -10.97 9.76 -0.12
CA VAL A 168 -11.93 9.58 0.98
C VAL A 168 -11.31 9.99 2.32
N GLU A 169 -10.07 9.57 2.57
CA GLU A 169 -9.30 9.91 3.75
C GLU A 169 -9.12 11.42 3.90
N MET A 170 -8.79 12.12 2.81
CA MET A 170 -8.66 13.57 2.79
C MET A 170 -10.01 14.26 3.08
N GLN A 171 -11.10 13.82 2.43
CA GLN A 171 -12.44 14.39 2.61
C GLN A 171 -12.97 14.16 4.03
N LYS A 172 -12.63 13.01 4.65
CA LYS A 172 -13.04 12.61 5.99
C LYS A 172 -11.97 12.85 7.06
N LYS A 173 -10.99 13.72 6.80
CA LYS A 173 -9.82 13.95 7.66
C LYS A 173 -10.14 14.22 9.15
N ALA A 174 -11.33 14.75 9.45
CA ALA A 174 -11.75 15.02 10.82
C ALA A 174 -12.32 13.80 11.57
N THR A 175 -12.67 12.73 10.86
CA THR A 175 -13.44 11.59 11.39
C THR A 175 -12.85 10.22 11.08
N ILE A 176 -12.07 10.09 10.01
CA ILE A 176 -11.49 8.80 9.61
C ILE A 176 -10.34 8.39 10.53
N PHE A 177 -10.33 7.11 10.93
CA PHE A 177 -9.39 6.55 11.90
C PHE A 177 -7.93 6.87 11.57
N THR A 178 -7.52 6.68 10.32
CA THR A 178 -6.14 6.88 9.85
C THR A 178 -5.63 8.32 9.99
N GLN A 179 -6.53 9.30 10.11
CA GLN A 179 -6.20 10.72 10.31
C GLN A 179 -6.46 11.20 11.75
N THR A 180 -7.41 10.58 12.45
CA THR A 180 -7.73 10.93 13.84
C THR A 180 -6.78 10.29 14.84
N GLU A 181 -6.29 9.08 14.55
CA GLU A 181 -5.31 8.40 15.37
C GLU A 181 -3.94 9.06 15.23
N LYS A 182 -3.38 9.50 16.36
CA LYS A 182 -2.18 10.33 16.36
C LYS A 182 -1.32 10.04 17.56
N ILE A 183 -0.04 9.85 17.29
CA ILE A 183 0.98 9.71 18.32
C ILE A 183 1.41 11.07 18.87
N ALA A 184 1.51 11.18 20.19
CA ALA A 184 2.07 12.33 20.87
C ALA A 184 3.62 12.28 20.81
N LEU A 185 4.23 13.29 20.21
CA LEU A 185 5.69 13.36 20.05
C LEU A 185 6.42 13.81 21.33
N TRP A 186 5.77 14.60 22.18
CA TRP A 186 6.24 14.96 23.51
C TRP A 186 5.08 15.37 24.43
N ARG A 187 5.30 15.27 25.74
CA ARG A 187 4.36 15.72 26.79
C ARG A 187 4.78 17.10 27.27
N GLY A 188 4.20 18.15 26.68
CA GLY A 188 4.35 19.56 27.08
C GLY A 188 2.97 20.23 27.22
N PRO A 189 2.89 21.54 27.56
CA PRO A 189 1.61 22.25 27.75
C PRO A 189 0.73 22.26 26.48
N ILE A 190 1.33 22.02 25.31
CA ILE A 190 0.63 21.71 24.07
C ILE A 190 1.24 20.40 23.53
N PRO A 191 0.48 19.28 23.52
CA PRO A 191 0.98 18.04 22.95
C PRO A 191 1.08 18.17 21.43
N ASN A 192 2.28 18.02 20.88
CA ASN A 192 2.43 17.90 19.43
C ASN A 192 2.09 16.48 19.02
N ARG A 193 1.18 16.35 18.06
CA ARG A 193 0.63 15.09 17.58
C ARG A 193 0.97 14.91 16.11
N SER A 194 1.56 13.77 15.77
CA SER A 194 1.81 13.39 14.39
C SER A 194 0.80 12.35 13.93
N THR A 195 0.40 12.42 12.66
CA THR A 195 -0.28 11.31 11.99
C THR A 195 0.67 10.12 11.85
N ILE A 196 0.12 8.92 11.93
CA ILE A 196 0.84 7.66 11.72
C ILE A 196 0.57 7.27 10.27
N ARG A 197 1.53 7.55 9.38
CA ARG A 197 1.26 7.58 7.92
C ARG A 197 0.97 6.19 7.38
N CYS A 198 1.64 5.16 7.91
CA CYS A 198 1.41 3.78 7.46
C CYS A 198 -0.02 3.28 7.69
N LEU A 199 -0.81 3.88 8.59
CA LEU A 199 -2.21 3.50 8.78
C LEU A 199 -3.06 3.80 7.54
N GLY A 200 -2.79 4.94 6.89
CA GLY A 200 -3.44 5.30 5.61
C GLY A 200 -3.13 4.26 4.53
N GLU A 201 -1.86 3.83 4.41
CA GLU A 201 -1.43 2.83 3.43
C GLU A 201 -2.07 1.45 3.69
N ILE A 202 -2.09 0.99 4.95
CA ILE A 202 -2.75 -0.27 5.32
C ILE A 202 -4.24 -0.22 4.96
N ALA A 203 -4.91 0.87 5.31
CA ALA A 203 -6.32 1.04 5.00
C ALA A 203 -6.57 1.16 3.48
N ALA A 204 -5.71 1.85 2.74
CA ALA A 204 -5.81 1.98 1.29
C ALA A 204 -5.68 0.64 0.57
N MET A 205 -4.71 -0.19 0.97
CA MET A 205 -4.54 -1.53 0.41
C MET A 205 -5.74 -2.42 0.72
N GLN A 206 -6.25 -2.38 1.96
CA GLN A 206 -7.43 -3.17 2.30
C GLN A 206 -8.69 -2.67 1.61
N PHE A 207 -8.86 -1.36 1.47
CA PHE A 207 -9.94 -0.75 0.70
C PHE A 207 -9.90 -1.24 -0.77
N ALA A 208 -8.74 -1.19 -1.42
CA ALA A 208 -8.58 -1.67 -2.80
C ALA A 208 -8.87 -3.18 -2.92
N ALA A 209 -8.37 -3.98 -1.97
CA ALA A 209 -8.63 -5.42 -1.92
C ALA A 209 -10.14 -5.71 -1.78
N ALA A 210 -10.80 -5.00 -0.88
CA ALA A 210 -12.24 -5.12 -0.65
C ALA A 210 -13.00 -4.76 -1.92
N MET A 211 -12.69 -3.60 -2.54
CA MET A 211 -13.34 -3.11 -3.77
C MET A 211 -13.29 -4.10 -4.93
N GLU A 212 -12.16 -4.79 -5.11
CA GLU A 212 -11.96 -5.80 -6.16
C GLU A 212 -12.30 -7.24 -5.73
N GLY A 213 -12.67 -7.47 -4.47
CA GLY A 213 -13.00 -8.81 -3.96
C GLY A 213 -11.80 -9.75 -3.93
N LEU A 214 -10.61 -9.22 -3.64
CA LEU A 214 -9.38 -10.01 -3.52
C LEU A 214 -9.32 -10.77 -2.19
N THR A 215 -8.69 -11.94 -2.23
CA THR A 215 -8.44 -12.79 -1.04
C THR A 215 -7.00 -12.68 -0.54
N TYR A 216 -6.19 -11.85 -1.19
CA TYR A 216 -4.78 -11.58 -0.88
C TYR A 216 -4.58 -10.07 -0.83
N SER A 217 -3.49 -9.64 -0.20
CA SER A 217 -3.19 -8.22 -0.03
C SER A 217 -2.57 -7.59 -1.29
N PRO A 218 -3.04 -6.41 -1.74
CA PRO A 218 -2.42 -5.65 -2.82
C PRO A 218 -0.96 -5.25 -2.58
N TYR A 219 -0.43 -5.34 -1.36
CA TYR A 219 1.00 -5.13 -1.09
C TYR A 219 1.93 -6.04 -1.90
N CYS A 220 1.45 -7.16 -2.44
CA CYS A 220 2.21 -7.96 -3.41
C CYS A 220 2.62 -7.19 -4.67
N LEU A 221 1.87 -6.13 -5.02
CA LEU A 221 2.19 -5.26 -6.15
C LEU A 221 3.48 -4.48 -5.96
N ASP A 222 3.88 -4.16 -4.72
CA ASP A 222 5.16 -3.47 -4.47
C ASP A 222 6.33 -4.28 -5.05
N VAL A 223 6.31 -5.59 -4.86
CA VAL A 223 7.32 -6.50 -5.40
C VAL A 223 7.10 -6.75 -6.89
N LEU A 224 5.88 -7.04 -7.31
CA LEU A 224 5.56 -7.33 -8.72
C LEU A 224 5.95 -6.18 -9.65
N LEU A 225 5.56 -4.96 -9.28
CA LEU A 225 5.79 -3.77 -10.10
C LEU A 225 7.27 -3.39 -10.10
N VAL A 226 7.98 -3.48 -8.97
CA VAL A 226 9.43 -3.28 -8.93
C VAL A 226 10.15 -4.33 -9.78
N TYR A 227 9.68 -5.58 -9.82
CA TYR A 227 10.30 -6.65 -10.63
C TYR A 227 10.28 -6.32 -12.12
N GLY A 228 9.23 -5.64 -12.59
CA GLY A 228 9.12 -5.16 -13.97
C GLY A 228 10.16 -4.10 -14.37
N TYR A 229 10.85 -3.51 -13.38
CA TYR A 229 11.94 -2.55 -13.58
C TYR A 229 13.30 -3.15 -13.23
N ASP A 230 13.42 -3.79 -12.07
CA ASP A 230 14.66 -4.37 -11.56
C ASP A 230 14.36 -5.60 -10.69
N MET A 231 14.67 -6.78 -11.23
CA MET A 231 14.45 -8.07 -10.59
C MET A 231 15.26 -8.25 -9.29
N ARG A 232 16.44 -7.61 -9.19
CA ARG A 232 17.30 -7.68 -8.00
C ARG A 232 16.75 -6.79 -6.90
N ALA A 233 16.34 -5.57 -7.24
CA ALA A 233 15.67 -4.68 -6.28
C ALA A 233 14.37 -5.31 -5.75
N ALA A 234 13.59 -5.96 -6.61
CA ALA A 234 12.38 -6.69 -6.20
C ALA A 234 12.70 -7.89 -5.31
N SER A 235 13.77 -8.62 -5.60
CA SER A 235 14.21 -9.75 -4.77
C SER A 235 14.68 -9.31 -3.39
N ALA A 236 15.40 -8.19 -3.29
CA ALA A 236 15.78 -7.60 -2.01
C ALA A 236 14.56 -7.09 -1.22
N LEU A 237 13.58 -6.48 -1.92
CA LEU A 237 12.34 -6.04 -1.29
C LEU A 237 11.53 -7.23 -0.73
N PHE A 238 11.48 -8.33 -1.47
CA PHE A 238 10.85 -9.56 -1.04
C PHE A 238 11.55 -10.16 0.20
N ASP A 239 12.88 -10.18 0.22
CA ASP A 239 13.63 -10.64 1.40
C ASP A 239 13.37 -9.73 2.63
N GLU A 240 13.33 -8.41 2.44
CA GLU A 240 13.01 -7.44 3.51
C GLU A 240 11.61 -7.69 4.10
N ILE A 241 10.59 -7.91 3.23
CA ILE A 241 9.23 -8.23 3.68
C ILE A 241 9.24 -9.53 4.50
N ARG A 242 9.91 -10.58 4.01
CA ARG A 242 10.00 -11.86 4.70
C ARG A 242 10.70 -11.75 6.05
N GLU A 243 11.78 -10.99 6.11
CA GLU A 243 12.52 -10.78 7.35
C GLU A 243 11.63 -10.10 8.39
N VAL A 244 10.97 -9.00 8.02
CA VAL A 244 10.06 -8.26 8.91
C VAL A 244 8.94 -9.16 9.43
N LEU A 245 8.35 -9.99 8.57
CA LEU A 245 7.28 -10.92 8.97
C LEU A 245 7.78 -12.04 9.88
N SER A 246 8.94 -12.64 9.59
CA SER A 246 9.50 -13.70 10.44
C SER A 246 9.84 -13.22 11.85
N HIS A 247 10.29 -11.96 11.99
CA HIS A 247 10.52 -11.37 13.31
C HIS A 247 9.20 -11.19 14.05
N ALA A 248 8.15 -10.73 13.37
CA ALA A 248 6.83 -10.57 13.99
C ALA A 248 6.21 -11.91 14.42
N GLU A 249 6.37 -12.97 13.63
CA GLU A 249 5.91 -14.33 13.95
C GLU A 249 6.66 -14.93 15.15
N GLY A 250 8.00 -14.86 15.16
CA GLY A 250 8.82 -15.38 16.26
C GLY A 250 8.50 -14.73 17.62
N MET A 251 8.08 -13.46 17.63
CA MET A 251 7.63 -12.77 18.84
C MET A 251 6.30 -13.32 19.37
N THR A 252 5.38 -13.72 18.49
CA THR A 252 4.09 -14.31 18.93
C THR A 252 4.27 -15.67 19.59
N GLU A 253 5.28 -16.44 19.20
CA GLU A 253 5.58 -17.75 19.79
C GLU A 253 6.27 -17.62 21.17
N GLU A 254 7.17 -16.66 21.35
CA GLU A 254 7.84 -16.42 22.65
C GLU A 254 6.89 -15.77 23.67
N ASP A 255 6.04 -14.82 23.26
CA ASP A 255 5.08 -14.15 24.15
C ASP A 255 3.92 -15.07 24.59
N ALA A 256 3.65 -16.16 23.87
CA ALA A 256 2.66 -17.17 24.23
C ALA A 256 3.13 -18.15 25.34
N ILE A 257 4.41 -18.09 25.72
CA ILE A 257 5.05 -18.99 26.69
C ILE A 257 5.26 -18.31 28.06
N CYS A 258 5.02 -17.00 28.18
CA CYS A 258 5.07 -16.24 29.45
C CYS A 258 3.69 -16.00 30.07
#